data_AF-A0A958H550-F1
#
_entry.id   AF-A0A958H550-F1
#
_cell.length_a   1.000
_cell.length_b   1.000
_cell.length_c   1.000
_cell.angle_alpha   90.00
_cell.angle_beta   90.00
_cell.angle_gamma   90.00
#
_symmetry.space_group_name_H-M   'P 1'
#
loop_
_entity.id
_entity.type
_entity.pdbx_description
1 polymer ?
#
loop_
_entity_poly.entity_id
_entity_poly.type
_entity_poly.pdbx_seq_one_letter_code
_entity_poly.pdbx_strand_id
1 'polypeptide(L)'
;TRTTTLEDGTVVTDTVPAAVLSIPEVDKDGQKTGRNYTVYENGFGFLVGPSNTYTETHLIQVKAYDRAGNETVSEPVRFFVARKVKEPKDNATGYLPDPIALPPPAGRPT
;
A
#
# COMPACT_ATOMS: atom_id res chain seq x y z
N THR A 1 11.45 -12.79 15.66
CA THR A 1 11.51 -13.64 14.45
C THR A 1 10.96 -15.02 14.78
N ARG A 2 10.51 -15.78 13.78
CA ARG A 2 10.04 -17.15 13.94
C ARG A 2 10.80 -18.05 12.97
N THR A 3 11.33 -19.15 13.47
CA THR A 3 11.99 -20.19 12.66
C THR A 3 11.01 -21.33 12.45
N THR A 4 10.87 -21.78 11.21
CA THR A 4 10.05 -22.94 10.84
C THR A 4 10.89 -23.89 9.99
N THR A 5 10.91 -25.17 10.35
CA THR A 5 11.49 -26.23 9.51
C THR A 5 10.37 -26.85 8.71
N LEU A 6 10.48 -26.80 7.38
CA LEU A 6 9.55 -27.44 6.46
C LEU A 6 9.78 -28.95 6.43
N GLU A 7 8.83 -29.72 5.89
CA GLU A 7 8.91 -31.19 5.83
C GLU A 7 10.12 -31.71 5.02
N ASP A 8 10.62 -30.91 4.08
CA ASP A 8 11.81 -31.22 3.27
C ASP A 8 13.15 -30.88 3.97
N GLY A 9 13.09 -30.44 5.23
CA GLY A 9 14.26 -30.05 6.03
C GLY A 9 14.73 -28.61 5.79
N THR A 10 14.09 -27.85 4.91
CA THR A 10 14.41 -26.43 4.69
C THR A 10 14.06 -25.61 5.93
N VAL A 11 14.98 -24.75 6.37
CA VAL A 11 14.75 -23.82 7.48
C VAL A 11 14.38 -22.45 6.94
N VAL A 12 13.19 -21.98 7.28
CA VAL A 12 12.69 -20.65 6.95
C VAL A 12 12.72 -19.78 8.21
N THR A 13 13.25 -18.56 8.09
CA THR A 13 13.22 -17.56 9.15
C THR A 13 12.33 -16.40 8.73
N ASP A 14 11.20 -16.25 9.41
CA ASP A 14 10.25 -15.17 9.17
C ASP A 14 10.40 -14.06 10.21
N THR A 15 10.30 -12.81 9.75
CA THR A 15 10.15 -11.68 10.65
C THR A 15 8.67 -11.52 10.99
N VAL A 16 8.32 -11.84 12.23
CA VAL A 16 6.96 -11.69 12.75
C VAL A 16 6.75 -10.23 13.16
N PRO A 17 5.66 -9.57 12.72
CA PRO A 17 5.35 -8.23 13.18
C PRO A 17 4.96 -8.22 14.66
N ALA A 18 5.32 -7.15 15.36
CA ALA A 18 4.94 -6.91 16.75
C ALA A 18 3.45 -6.56 16.88
N ALA A 19 2.91 -5.84 15.90
CA ALA A 19 1.48 -5.59 15.80
C ALA A 19 1.02 -5.42 14.35
N VAL A 20 -0.23 -5.80 14.10
CA VAL A 20 -0.96 -5.54 12.87
C VAL A 20 -2.30 -4.91 13.26
N LEU A 21 -2.57 -3.71 12.73
CA LEU A 21 -3.79 -2.97 12.98
C LEU A 21 -4.49 -2.68 11.66
N SER A 22 -5.75 -3.09 11.52
CA SER A 22 -6.59 -2.67 10.41
C SER A 22 -7.24 -1.33 10.71
N ILE A 23 -7.00 -0.36 9.83
CA ILE A 23 -7.60 0.97 9.88
C ILE A 23 -8.76 0.96 8.88
N PRO A 24 -10.02 0.94 9.35
CA PRO A 24 -11.17 0.99 8.47
C PRO A 24 -11.32 2.40 7.89
N GLU A 25 -11.23 2.51 6.57
CA GLU A 25 -11.40 3.76 5.83
C GLU A 25 -12.39 3.53 4.69
N VAL A 26 -13.12 4.59 4.34
CA VAL A 26 -14.00 4.62 3.18
C VAL A 26 -13.69 5.86 2.35
N ASP A 27 -13.75 5.73 1.03
CA ASP A 27 -13.66 6.89 0.15
C ASP A 27 -14.99 7.67 0.09
N LYS A 28 -14.97 8.76 -0.68
CA LYS A 28 -16.14 9.63 -0.92
C LYS A 28 -17.31 8.90 -1.58
N ASP A 29 -17.05 7.76 -2.23
CA ASP A 29 -18.04 6.95 -2.95
C ASP A 29 -18.50 5.75 -2.07
N GLY A 30 -18.02 5.67 -0.83
CA GLY A 30 -18.37 4.64 0.14
C GLY A 30 -17.63 3.31 -0.06
N GLN A 31 -16.66 3.23 -0.97
CA GLN A 31 -15.84 2.02 -1.10
C GLN A 31 -14.88 1.91 0.07
N LYS A 32 -14.69 0.68 0.58
CA LYS A 32 -13.73 0.40 1.62
C LYS A 32 -12.31 0.58 1.08
N THR A 33 -11.60 1.58 1.59
CA THR A 33 -10.20 1.86 1.29
C THR A 33 -9.27 1.53 2.46
N GLY A 34 -9.76 0.73 3.41
CA GLY A 34 -9.05 0.42 4.64
C GLY A 34 -7.60 0.00 4.42
N ARG A 35 -6.75 0.36 5.38
CA ARG A 35 -5.31 0.15 5.32
C ARG A 35 -4.87 -0.75 6.47
N ASN A 36 -3.88 -1.58 6.22
CA ASN A 36 -3.25 -2.37 7.28
C ASN A 36 -1.96 -1.68 7.72
N TYR A 37 -1.86 -1.40 9.00
CA TYR A 37 -0.64 -0.93 9.63
C TYR A 37 0.09 -2.10 10.27
N THR A 38 1.30 -2.38 9.80
CA THR A 38 2.19 -3.41 10.35
C THR A 38 3.39 -2.72 11.00
N VAL A 39 3.72 -3.11 12.22
CA VAL A 39 4.92 -2.63 12.93
C VAL A 39 5.70 -3.79 13.51
N TYR A 40 7.02 -3.70 13.46
CA TYR A 40 7.96 -4.66 14.02
C TYR A 40 8.57 -4.11 15.31
N GLU A 41 9.18 -4.99 16.12
CA GLU A 41 9.75 -4.60 17.42
C GLU A 41 10.85 -3.53 17.32
N ASN A 42 11.57 -3.50 16.19
CA ASN A 42 12.59 -2.48 15.93
C ASN A 42 12.00 -1.11 15.52
N GLY A 43 10.68 -0.94 15.58
CA GLY A 43 9.99 0.30 15.24
C GLY A 43 9.79 0.54 13.75
N PHE A 44 10.38 -0.30 12.87
CA PHE A 44 10.06 -0.31 11.45
C PHE A 44 8.59 -0.69 11.27
N GLY A 45 7.92 -0.02 10.34
CA GLY A 45 6.54 -0.35 10.01
C GLY A 45 6.17 0.15 8.63
N PHE A 46 5.03 -0.30 8.14
CA PHE A 46 4.50 0.14 6.86
C PHE A 46 2.97 0.11 6.90
N LEU A 47 2.39 0.98 6.10
CA LEU A 47 0.95 1.04 5.84
C LEU A 47 0.70 0.53 4.42
N VAL A 48 -0.16 -0.48 4.29
CA VAL A 48 -0.55 -1.06 3.00
C VAL A 48 -2.00 -0.70 2.73
N GLY A 49 -2.24 -0.01 1.61
CA GLY A 49 -3.59 0.29 1.12
C GLY A 49 -4.19 -0.79 0.22
N PRO A 50 -5.44 -0.63 -0.21
CA PRO A 50 -6.20 -1.62 -1.00
C PRO A 50 -5.54 -2.00 -2.33
N SER A 51 -4.69 -1.13 -2.90
CA SER A 51 -3.92 -1.38 -4.12
C SER A 51 -2.51 -1.93 -3.85
N ASN A 52 -2.24 -2.45 -2.66
CA ASN A 52 -0.90 -2.83 -2.19
C ASN A 52 0.15 -1.71 -2.30
N THR A 53 -0.31 -0.45 -2.26
CA THR A 53 0.61 0.70 -2.28
C THR A 53 1.26 0.84 -0.91
N TYR A 54 2.59 0.82 -0.88
CA TYR A 54 3.36 1.00 0.34
C TYR A 54 3.45 2.47 0.72
N THR A 55 3.11 2.74 1.98
CA THR A 55 3.42 4.00 2.67
C THR A 55 4.65 3.74 3.55
N GLU A 56 5.72 4.48 3.30
CA GLU A 56 6.96 4.41 4.08
C GLU A 56 6.73 5.02 5.47
N THR A 57 7.37 4.46 6.50
CA THR A 57 7.29 4.97 7.87
C THR A 57 8.64 5.51 8.31
N HIS A 58 8.68 6.76 8.78
CA HIS A 58 9.85 7.36 9.43
C HIS A 58 9.56 7.59 10.90
N LEU A 59 10.52 7.28 11.78
CA LEU A 59 10.45 7.62 13.21
C LEU A 59 11.56 8.63 13.50
N ILE A 60 11.18 9.84 13.92
CA ILE A 60 12.12 10.93 14.19
C ILE A 60 12.14 11.20 15.70
N GLN A 61 13.34 11.25 16.27
CA GLN A 61 13.57 11.64 17.65
C GLN A 61 14.73 12.64 17.69
N VAL A 62 14.55 13.72 18.44
CA VAL A 62 15.56 14.77 18.57
C VAL A 62 16.24 14.63 19.92
N LYS A 63 17.58 14.68 19.90
CA LYS A 63 18.41 14.78 21.11
C LYS A 63 19.20 16.08 21.05
N ALA A 64 19.09 16.89 22.09
CA ALA A 64 19.76 18.19 22.18
C ALA A 64 20.73 18.23 23.36
N TYR A 65 21.81 19.00 23.18
CA TYR A 65 22.86 19.22 24.17
C TYR A 65 23.07 20.73 24.36
N ASP A 66 23.25 21.17 25.59
CA ASP A 66 23.68 22.55 25.87
C ASP A 66 25.21 22.65 26.05
N ARG A 67 25.71 23.88 26.20
CA ARG A 67 27.15 24.13 26.38
C ARG A 67 27.71 23.55 27.69
N ALA A 68 26.86 23.35 28.70
CA ALA A 68 27.26 22.75 29.97
C ALA A 68 27.28 21.21 29.90
N GLY A 69 26.84 20.61 28.79
CA GLY A 69 26.76 19.18 28.61
C GLY A 69 25.46 18.54 29.10
N ASN A 70 24.45 19.34 29.47
CA ASN A 70 23.14 18.79 29.79
C ASN A 70 22.48 18.25 28.52
N GLU A 71 21.72 17.16 28.67
CA GLU A 71 20.98 16.53 27.58
C GLU A 71 19.47 16.56 27.78
N THR A 72 18.73 16.66 26.68
CA THR A 72 17.29 16.41 26.64
C THR A 72 16.92 15.63 25.39
N VAL A 73 15.88 14.82 25.49
CA VAL A 73 15.41 13.93 24.43
C VAL A 73 13.92 14.17 24.22
N SER A 74 13.50 14.34 22.97
CA SER A 74 12.09 14.48 22.63
C SER A 74 11.37 13.13 22.71
N GLU A 75 10.04 13.18 22.85
CA GLU A 75 9.21 12.06 22.45
C GLU A 75 9.40 11.78 20.94
N PRO A 76 9.33 10.51 20.50
CA PRO A 76 9.48 10.16 19.09
C PRO A 76 8.21 10.50 18.31
N VAL A 77 8.38 11.04 17.09
CA VAL A 77 7.28 11.36 16.18
C VAL A 77 7.35 10.45 14.96
N ARG A 78 6.22 9.84 14.60
CA ARG A 78 6.11 8.94 13.45
C ARG A 78 5.44 9.64 12.27
N PHE A 79 6.08 9.54 11.10
CA PHE A 79 5.59 10.05 9.83
C PHE A 79 5.27 8.91 8.88
N PHE A 80 4.20 9.08 8.12
CA PHE A 80 3.80 8.16 7.06
C PHE A 80 3.90 8.89 5.72
N VAL A 81 4.77 8.39 4.84
CA VAL A 81 5.05 8.99 3.54
C VAL A 81 4.45 8.10 2.47
N ALA A 82 3.32 8.53 1.91
CA ALA A 82 2.71 7.87 0.77
C ALA A 82 3.28 8.46 -0.52
N ARG A 83 3.76 7.61 -1.44
CA ARG A 83 4.05 8.08 -2.79
C ARG A 83 2.73 8.39 -3.49
N LYS A 84 2.65 9.56 -4.12
CA LYS A 84 1.52 9.87 -5.02
C LYS A 84 1.55 8.85 -6.15
N VAL A 85 0.52 8.02 -6.24
CA VAL A 85 0.30 7.15 -7.40
C VAL A 85 0.14 8.08 -8.60
N LYS A 86 0.99 7.93 -9.62
CA LYS A 86 0.75 8.60 -10.89
C LYS A 86 -0.49 7.96 -11.49
N GLU A 87 -1.52 8.75 -11.79
CA GLU A 87 -2.63 8.26 -12.59
C GLU A 87 -2.04 7.69 -13.90
N PRO A 88 -2.44 6.47 -14.32
CA PRO A 88 -2.06 5.98 -15.62
C PRO A 88 -2.59 6.97 -16.66
N LYS A 89 -1.69 7.58 -17.43
CA LYS A 89 -2.09 8.29 -18.65
C LYS A 89 -2.70 7.25 -19.59
N ASP A 90 -3.97 7.44 -19.91
CA ASP A 90 -4.74 6.80 -20.96
C ASP A 90 -4.00 5.73 -21.78
N ASN A 91 -4.29 4.46 -21.49
CA ASN A 91 -4.40 3.48 -22.55
C ASN A 91 -5.88 3.15 -22.68
N ALA A 92 -6.60 3.99 -23.43
CA ALA A 92 -7.88 3.65 -23.97
C ALA A 92 -7.72 2.40 -24.85
N THR A 93 -7.94 1.22 -24.29
CA THR A 93 -8.34 0.03 -25.05
C THR A 93 -9.72 -0.39 -24.56
N GLY A 94 -10.68 0.54 -24.68
CA GLY A 94 -12.05 0.15 -24.92
C GLY A 94 -12.09 -0.45 -26.32
N TYR A 95 -12.12 -1.77 -26.43
CA TYR A 95 -12.49 -2.41 -27.67
C TYR A 95 -14.02 -2.24 -27.80
N LEU A 96 -14.45 -1.29 -28.61
CA LEU A 96 -15.79 -1.36 -29.17
C LEU A 96 -15.73 -2.47 -30.24
N PRO A 97 -16.56 -3.52 -30.15
CA PRO A 97 -16.64 -4.48 -31.25
C PRO A 97 -17.00 -3.72 -32.53
N ASP A 98 -16.40 -4.13 -33.65
CA ASP A 98 -16.74 -3.59 -34.96
C ASP A 98 -18.27 -3.55 -35.10
N PRO A 99 -18.85 -2.47 -35.66
CA PRO A 99 -20.28 -2.43 -35.91
C PRO A 99 -20.65 -3.68 -36.71
N ILE A 100 -21.59 -4.47 -36.18
CA ILE A 100 -22.17 -5.60 -36.90
C ILE A 100 -22.64 -5.04 -38.24
N ALA A 101 -21.99 -5.47 -39.33
CA ALA A 101 -22.42 -5.12 -40.67
C ALA A 101 -23.86 -5.60 -40.82
N LEU A 102 -24.80 -4.67 -40.83
CA LEU A 102 -26.17 -4.98 -41.21
C LEU A 102 -26.11 -5.54 -42.64
N PRO A 103 -26.77 -6.68 -42.92
CA PRO A 103 -26.85 -7.18 -44.28
C PRO A 103 -27.46 -6.08 -45.18
N PRO A 104 -27.02 -5.97 -46.45
CA PRO A 104 -27.56 -4.98 -47.36
C PRO A 104 -29.08 -5.13 -47.45
N PRO A 105 -29.83 -4.02 -47.55
CA PRO A 105 -31.28 -4.08 -47.66
C PRO A 105 -31.66 -4.95 -48.86
N ALA A 106 -32.59 -5.89 -48.63
CA ALA A 106 -33.10 -6.76 -49.67
C ALA A 106 -33.54 -5.92 -50.88
N GLY A 107 -32.99 -6.23 -52.05
CA GLY A 107 -33.25 -5.52 -53.29
C GLY A 107 -34.75 -5.43 -53.56
N ARG A 108 -35.20 -4.27 -54.02
CA ARG A 108 -36.58 -4.06 -54.47
C ARG A 108 -36.78 -4.87 -55.77
N PRO A 109 -37.82 -5.72 -55.87
CA PRO A 109 -38.11 -6.40 -57.11
C PRO A 109 -38.59 -5.37 -58.15
N THR A 110 -38.01 -5.43 -59.35
CA THR A 110 -38.55 -4.82 -60.57
C THR A 110 -39.50 -5.77 -61.27
#